data_AF-A0A9E6JXW4-F1
#
_entry.id   AF-A0A9E6JXW4-F1
#
_cell.length_a   1.000
_cell.length_b   1.000
_cell.length_c   1.000
_cell.angle_alpha   90.00
_cell.angle_beta   90.00
_cell.angle_gamma   90.00
#
_symmetry.space_group_name_H-M   'P 1'
#
loop_
_entity.id
_entity.type
_entity.pdbx_description
1 polymer ?
#
loop_
_entity_poly.entity_id
_entity_poly.type
_entity_poly.pdbx_seq_one_letter_code
_entity_poly.pdbx_strand_id
1 'polypeptide(L)'
;MKRMNTKSFEYYLKDSGLAVRTVEENIRDIEHFEQWAIQENYTDMEHLNYNELLKYVQYLKNKGLSISTVNIRVCSARKYYDHLKEE
;
A
#
# COMPACT_ATOMS: atom_id res chain seq x y z
N MET A 1 -7.86 16.34 1.85
CA MET A 1 -7.53 14.94 2.20
C MET A 1 -6.03 14.78 2.10
N LYS A 2 -5.36 14.29 3.15
CA LYS A 2 -3.88 14.16 3.19
C LYS A 2 -3.49 13.00 2.27
N ARG A 3 -2.50 13.21 1.40
CA ARG A 3 -1.93 12.14 0.57
C ARG A 3 -0.89 11.36 1.35
N MET A 4 -0.75 10.07 1.04
CA MET A 4 0.32 9.24 1.59
C MET A 4 1.68 9.72 1.07
N ASN A 5 2.66 9.86 1.96
CA ASN A 5 4.02 10.21 1.54
C ASN A 5 4.71 8.96 0.97
N THR A 6 4.89 8.90 -0.35
CA THR A 6 5.54 7.79 -1.04
C THR A 6 7.03 8.03 -1.30
N LYS A 7 7.55 9.24 -1.09
CA LYS A 7 8.94 9.58 -1.42
C LYS A 7 9.94 8.91 -0.48
N SER A 8 9.68 8.94 0.83
CA SER A 8 10.52 8.23 1.80
C SER A 8 10.43 6.72 1.62
N PHE A 9 9.24 6.20 1.32
CA PHE A 9 9.05 4.79 0.98
C PHE A 9 9.82 4.37 -0.28
N GLU A 10 9.86 5.21 -1.32
CA GLU A 10 10.67 4.95 -2.52
C GLU A 10 12.17 4.80 -2.18
N TYR A 11 12.70 5.66 -1.30
CA TYR A 11 14.08 5.55 -0.85
C TYR A 11 14.31 4.28 -0.03
N TYR A 12 13.41 3.95 0.89
CA TYR A 12 13.47 2.71 1.68
C TYR A 12 13.51 1.46 0.78
N LEU A 13 12.67 1.40 -0.26
CA LEU A 13 12.66 0.27 -1.18
C LEU A 13 13.96 0.18 -2.01
N LYS A 14 14.54 1.32 -2.39
CA LYS A 14 15.83 1.37 -3.11
C LYS A 14 16.99 0.95 -2.22
N ASP A 15 17.01 1.40 -0.96
CA ASP A 15 18.03 1.04 0.03
C ASP A 15 17.97 -0.46 0.38
N SER A 16 16.77 -1.03 0.37
CA SER A 16 16.53 -2.48 0.45
C SER A 16 17.03 -3.29 -0.76
N GLY A 17 17.65 -2.65 -1.76
CA GLY A 17 18.24 -3.30 -2.93
C GLY A 17 17.25 -3.79 -3.99
N LEU A 18 16.00 -3.31 -3.97
CA LEU A 18 15.01 -3.69 -4.96
C LEU A 18 15.30 -3.07 -6.34
N ALA A 19 15.00 -3.84 -7.39
CA ALA A 19 15.10 -3.34 -8.76
C ALA A 19 14.14 -2.16 -8.99
N VAL A 20 14.55 -1.20 -9.83
CA VAL A 20 13.78 0.03 -10.13
C VAL A 20 12.33 -0.28 -10.51
N ARG A 21 12.11 -1.26 -11.39
CA ARG A 21 10.75 -1.68 -11.79
C ARG A 21 9.93 -2.18 -10.60
N THR A 22 10.54 -2.93 -9.69
CA THR A 22 9.86 -3.42 -8.50
C THR A 22 9.53 -2.26 -7.56
N VAL A 23 10.41 -1.26 -7.43
CA VAL A 23 10.12 -0.03 -6.68
C VAL A 23 8.89 0.66 -7.28
N GLU A 24 8.88 0.92 -8.59
CA GLU A 24 7.76 1.56 -9.29
C GLU A 24 6.43 0.79 -9.12
N GLU A 25 6.46 -0.53 -9.19
CA GLU A 25 5.28 -1.38 -8.98
C GLU A 25 4.77 -1.28 -7.53
N ASN A 26 5.65 -1.23 -6.52
CA ASN A 26 5.23 -1.02 -5.13
C ASN A 26 4.62 0.38 -4.94
N ILE A 27 5.20 1.43 -5.52
CA ILE A 27 4.62 2.79 -5.45
C ILE A 27 3.21 2.81 -6.07
N ARG A 28 3.04 2.22 -7.26
CA ARG A 28 1.74 2.14 -7.93
C ARG A 28 0.70 1.36 -7.11
N ASP A 29 1.12 0.31 -6.42
CA ASP A 29 0.21 -0.42 -5.52
C ASP A 29 -0.22 0.42 -4.32
N ILE A 30 0.67 1.27 -3.77
CA ILE A 30 0.31 2.23 -2.72
C ILE A 30 -0.64 3.30 -3.24
N GLU A 31 -0.46 3.80 -4.45
CA GLU A 31 -1.43 4.71 -5.08
C GLU A 31 -2.81 4.03 -5.20
N HIS A 32 -2.86 2.76 -5.61
CA HIS A 32 -4.13 2.01 -5.65
C HIS A 32 -4.77 1.83 -4.27
N PHE A 33 -3.96 1.62 -3.23
CA PHE A 33 -4.42 1.56 -1.85
C PHE A 33 -4.97 2.92 -1.37
N GLU A 34 -4.24 4.00 -1.61
CA GLU A 34 -4.65 5.37 -1.30
C GLU A 34 -5.99 5.71 -1.96
N GLN A 35 -6.14 5.41 -3.26
CA GLN A 35 -7.39 5.66 -3.98
C GLN A 35 -8.58 4.90 -3.37
N TRP A 36 -8.38 3.65 -2.98
CA TRP A 36 -9.42 2.89 -2.27
C TRP A 36 -9.74 3.53 -0.93
N ALA A 37 -8.73 3.88 -0.14
CA ALA A 37 -8.94 4.42 1.20
C ALA A 37 -9.66 5.79 1.15
N ILE A 38 -9.37 6.60 0.14
CA ILE A 38 -10.09 7.85 -0.15
C ILE A 38 -11.56 7.58 -0.46
N GLN A 39 -11.85 6.57 -1.29
CA GLN A 39 -13.23 6.19 -1.63
C GLN A 39 -14.02 5.71 -0.40
N GLU A 40 -13.35 5.08 0.56
CA GLU A 40 -13.93 4.64 1.84
C GLU A 40 -13.92 5.72 2.93
N ASN A 41 -13.56 6.97 2.60
CA ASN A 41 -13.52 8.13 3.50
C ASN A 41 -12.50 8.04 4.65
N TYR A 42 -11.42 7.26 4.51
CA TYR A 42 -10.33 7.30 5.49
C TYR A 42 -9.52 8.59 5.36
N THR A 43 -9.36 9.30 6.48
CA THR A 43 -8.65 10.59 6.53
C THR A 43 -7.19 10.47 6.98
N ASP A 44 -6.84 9.39 7.66
CA ASP A 44 -5.49 9.07 8.12
C ASP A 44 -5.09 7.65 7.70
N MET A 45 -4.55 7.53 6.49
CA MET A 45 -4.18 6.26 5.89
C MET A 45 -2.89 5.66 6.48
N GLU A 46 -2.05 6.50 7.10
CA GLU A 46 -0.79 6.06 7.71
C GLU A 46 -1.02 5.29 9.04
N HIS A 47 -2.23 5.40 9.62
CA HIS A 47 -2.58 4.81 10.93
C HIS A 47 -3.82 3.90 10.90
N LEU A 48 -4.10 3.24 9.76
CA LEU A 48 -5.20 2.27 9.70
C LEU A 48 -4.96 1.08 10.64
N ASN A 49 -6.00 0.69 11.36
CA ASN A 49 -5.98 -0.48 12.22
C ASN A 49 -6.21 -1.79 11.43
N TYR A 50 -6.06 -2.92 12.12
CA TYR A 50 -6.21 -4.25 11.52
C TYR A 50 -7.54 -4.46 10.79
N ASN A 51 -8.66 -4.01 11.37
CA ASN A 51 -9.98 -4.20 10.77
C ASN A 51 -10.16 -3.35 9.50
N GLU A 52 -9.55 -2.17 9.46
CA GLU A 52 -9.55 -1.29 8.29
C GLU A 52 -8.71 -1.88 7.16
N LEU A 53 -7.53 -2.42 7.48
CA LEU A 53 -6.70 -3.15 6.52
C LEU A 53 -7.39 -4.44 6.02
N LEU A 54 -8.15 -5.12 6.87
CA LEU A 54 -8.93 -6.28 6.45
C LEU A 54 -10.00 -5.90 5.41
N LYS A 55 -10.62 -4.72 5.53
CA LYS A 55 -11.56 -4.21 4.52
C LYS A 55 -10.88 -3.98 3.17
N TYR A 56 -9.62 -3.54 3.14
CA TYR A 56 -8.85 -3.43 1.89
C TYR A 56 -8.68 -4.79 1.20
N VAL A 57 -8.31 -5.82 1.97
CA VAL A 57 -8.16 -7.19 1.45
C VAL A 57 -9.49 -7.70 0.89
N GLN A 58 -10.59 -7.44 1.59
CA GLN A 58 -11.94 -7.81 1.12
C GLN A 58 -12.31 -7.06 -0.16
N TYR A 59 -12.04 -5.75 -0.24
CA TYR A 59 -12.24 -4.95 -1.44
C TYR A 59 -11.51 -5.54 -2.66
N LEU A 60 -10.21 -5.88 -2.51
CA LEU A 60 -9.43 -6.47 -3.59
C LEU A 60 -10.00 -7.80 -4.08
N LYS A 61 -10.48 -8.64 -3.17
CA LYS A 61 -11.14 -9.92 -3.49
C LYS A 61 -12.47 -9.70 -4.22
N ASN A 62 -13.28 -8.76 -3.75
CA ASN A 62 -14.59 -8.44 -4.34
C ASN A 62 -14.48 -7.81 -5.72
N LYS A 63 -13.33 -7.18 -6.04
CA LYS A 63 -13.03 -6.64 -7.38
C LYS A 63 -12.75 -7.73 -8.43
N GLY A 64 -12.70 -9.00 -8.04
CA GLY A 64 -12.45 -10.13 -8.94
C GLY A 64 -10.99 -10.23 -9.40
N LEU A 65 -10.05 -9.65 -8.67
CA LEU A 65 -8.61 -9.76 -8.96
C LEU A 65 -8.11 -11.19 -8.72
N SER A 66 -7.08 -11.58 -9.47
CA SER A 66 -6.40 -12.86 -9.22
C SER A 66 -5.79 -12.89 -7.82
N ILE A 67 -5.71 -14.07 -7.21
CA ILE A 67 -5.08 -14.26 -5.88
C ILE A 67 -3.64 -13.70 -5.88
N SER A 68 -2.90 -13.90 -6.98
CA SER A 68 -1.54 -13.36 -7.14
C SER A 68 -1.53 -11.83 -7.05
N THR A 69 -2.43 -11.16 -7.77
CA THR A 69 -2.55 -9.69 -7.74
C THR A 69 -2.97 -9.18 -6.36
N VAL A 70 -3.89 -9.85 -5.68
CA VAL A 70 -4.28 -9.53 -4.31
C VAL A 70 -3.06 -9.61 -3.38
N ASN A 71 -2.30 -10.70 -3.47
CA ASN A 71 -1.11 -10.89 -2.66
C ASN A 71 -0.03 -9.84 -2.92
N ILE A 72 0.22 -9.49 -4.19
CA ILE A 72 1.19 -8.44 -4.55
C ILE A 72 0.81 -7.11 -3.89
N ARG A 73 -0.45 -6.67 -4.04
CA ARG A 73 -0.93 -5.40 -3.47
C ARG A 73 -0.89 -5.38 -1.95
N VAL A 74 -1.29 -6.48 -1.31
CA VAL A 74 -1.23 -6.60 0.15
C VAL A 74 0.22 -6.60 0.64
N CYS A 75 1.14 -7.24 -0.08
CA CYS A 75 2.57 -7.19 0.23
C CYS A 75 3.16 -5.79 0.07
N SER A 76 2.80 -5.05 -0.98
CA SER A 76 3.22 -3.67 -1.18
C SER A 76 2.72 -2.77 -0.04
N ALA A 77 1.43 -2.89 0.34
CA ALA A 77 0.86 -2.19 1.49
C ALA A 77 1.58 -2.55 2.80
N ARG A 78 1.86 -3.83 3.06
CA ARG A 78 2.62 -4.25 4.24
C ARG A 78 4.00 -3.59 4.30
N LYS A 79 4.76 -3.62 3.20
CA LYS A 79 6.08 -2.97 3.15
C LYS A 79 6.02 -1.48 3.46
N TYR A 80 4.96 -0.80 3.01
CA TYR A 80 4.74 0.60 3.34
C TYR A 80 4.54 0.81 4.85
N TYR A 81 3.70 0.00 5.49
CA TYR A 81 3.53 0.09 6.94
C TYR A 81 4.76 -0.36 7.73
N ASP A 82 5.61 -1.23 7.17
CA ASP A 82 6.88 -1.59 7.81
C ASP A 82 7.87 -0.42 7.73
N HIS A 83 7.96 0.26 6.57
CA HIS A 83 8.69 1.52 6.41
C HIS A 83 8.26 2.59 7.43
N LEU A 84 6.96 2.78 7.63
CA LEU A 84 6.43 3.75 8.61
C LEU A 84 6.82 3.44 10.07
N LYS A 85 7.20 2.20 10.40
CA LYS A 85 7.67 1.85 11.75
C LYS A 85 9.17 2.13 11.94
N GLU A 86 9.90 2.29 10.84
CA GLU A 86 11.34 2.58 10.83
C GLU A 86 11.64 4.09 10.73
N GLU A 87 10.64 4.91 10.36
CA GLU A 87 10.66 6.38 10.47
C GLU A 87 10.50 6.87 11.92
#